data_AF-A0A962Q1B8-F1
#
_entry.id   AF-A0A962Q1B8-F1
#
_cell.length_a   1.000
_cell.length_b   1.000
_cell.length_c   1.000
_cell.angle_alpha   90.00
_cell.angle_beta   90.00
_cell.angle_gamma   90.00
#
_symmetry.space_group_name_H-M   'P 1'
#
loop_
_entity.id
_entity.type
_entity.pdbx_description
1 polymer ?
#
loop_
_entity_poly.entity_id
_entity_poly.type
_entity_poly.pdbx_seq_one_letter_code
_entity_poly.pdbx_strand_id
1 'polypeptide(L)'
;MEEVSMAWFLSPVVLARRLSVLLLLLTFTFDANALIADVNDVRQIARLYSAAFDRAPKVDGLNFWVDSFEEGRSVTDMARDFYNSPEFTSKYGPLNERQYVEQLYRNVLGRGGAQSGINFWVGHLQKGTSRSKVLSSFAGSPENIMKTDQLFANMQLVDGLWVFEPQDAGSKLPQFAGNSIPRLRGAQLMALDWANKSLGNWNVIEDFPEWGGNALRIFLSPYEDGVALLPGQPLSSRLAASLKRYIDLINWANERNVYVIVNFNPYYAWPPPAANWPDDGRSLWSSDSAQNELIDAWKDLAKRYKGRPGIIFDLINEPHGLSHEEMDNFDEMTKRAWNSLYPRLVDAIQTVDPGRWVMVSPIWGAPQNLSDLVVVQKPRVMYTFHFYSPHFFTMQGQAGSPPAGTVEYPGVTREHMYEGEQFWDRSTLQEKLQSAIDFRDANSVRLVCGEYGSNSFAPEESRARWLQDLLGILELYELDHIYFQYETNPGLPSSGNWTFEGTSFESIVTDKFSLNFSD
;
A
#
# COMPACT_ATOMS: atom_id res chain seq x y z
N MET A 1 46.42 2.18 18.85
CA MET A 1 45.05 2.27 19.41
C MET A 1 44.13 1.78 18.31
N GLU A 2 43.48 0.67 18.60
CA GLU A 2 43.06 -0.38 17.68
C GLU A 2 41.81 -0.04 16.86
N GLU A 3 41.90 -0.25 15.55
CA GLU A 3 40.79 -0.64 14.70
C GLU A 3 40.63 -2.17 14.82
N VAL A 4 39.50 -2.63 15.36
CA VAL A 4 39.14 -4.06 15.31
C VAL A 4 38.29 -4.31 14.07
N SER A 5 38.97 -4.78 13.04
CA SER A 5 38.38 -5.55 11.93
C SER A 5 37.69 -6.79 12.50
N MET A 6 36.35 -6.79 12.52
CA MET A 6 35.58 -8.03 12.76
C MET A 6 35.55 -8.87 11.47
N ALA A 7 36.59 -9.70 11.32
CA ALA A 7 36.52 -10.87 10.46
C ALA A 7 35.56 -11.87 11.10
N TRP A 8 34.51 -12.25 10.36
CA TRP A 8 33.58 -13.31 10.74
C TRP A 8 34.34 -14.65 10.83
N PHE A 9 34.77 -15.03 12.02
CA PHE A 9 35.07 -16.44 12.31
C PHE A 9 33.73 -17.16 12.43
N LEU A 10 33.29 -17.81 11.35
CA LEU A 10 32.15 -18.73 11.40
C LEU A 10 32.49 -19.84 12.40
N SER A 11 31.62 -20.05 13.38
CA SER A 11 31.69 -21.18 14.31
C SER A 11 31.81 -22.51 13.53
N PRO A 12 32.51 -23.53 14.06
CA PRO A 12 32.59 -24.86 13.42
C PRO A 12 31.22 -25.44 13.04
N VAL A 13 30.17 -25.08 13.79
CA VAL A 13 28.77 -25.47 13.53
C VAL A 13 28.23 -24.82 12.25
N VAL A 14 28.51 -23.54 12.05
CA VAL A 14 28.11 -22.78 10.85
C VAL A 14 28.87 -23.24 9.60
N LEU A 15 30.12 -23.69 9.77
CA LEU A 15 30.91 -24.28 8.69
C LEU A 15 30.36 -25.64 8.24
N ALA A 16 29.83 -26.44 9.17
CA ALA A 16 29.21 -27.74 8.87
C ALA A 16 27.92 -27.59 8.03
N ARG A 17 27.15 -26.50 8.21
CA ARG A 17 25.94 -26.22 7.43
C ARG A 17 26.18 -25.95 5.93
N ARG A 18 27.38 -25.51 5.53
CA ARG A 18 27.70 -25.11 4.14
C ARG A 18 28.30 -26.21 3.26
N LEU A 19 28.48 -27.43 3.79
CA LEU A 19 29.12 -28.54 3.06
C LEU A 19 28.09 -29.61 2.69
N SER A 20 27.41 -29.43 1.56
CA SER A 20 26.57 -30.47 0.95
C SER A 20 27.43 -31.49 0.18
N VAL A 21 27.56 -32.70 0.75
CA VAL A 21 27.90 -33.99 0.13
C VAL A 21 29.13 -34.03 -0.80
N LEU A 22 30.32 -34.26 -0.23
CA LEU A 22 31.25 -35.29 -0.73
C LEU A 22 32.19 -35.73 0.40
N LEU A 23 32.26 -37.04 0.62
CA LEU A 23 33.09 -37.76 1.60
C LEU A 23 34.52 -37.17 1.71
N LEU A 24 34.97 -36.82 2.92
CA LEU A 24 36.35 -37.12 3.34
C LEU A 24 36.50 -37.08 4.87
N LEU A 25 37.08 -38.17 5.38
CA LEU A 25 37.56 -38.35 6.74
C LEU A 25 38.44 -37.18 7.20
N LEU A 26 37.92 -36.37 8.12
CA LEU A 26 38.72 -35.54 9.02
C LEU A 26 38.03 -35.63 10.38
N THR A 27 38.69 -36.32 11.31
CA THR A 27 38.28 -36.38 12.72
C THR A 27 38.44 -35.00 13.34
N PHE A 28 37.47 -34.12 13.09
CA PHE A 28 37.16 -33.06 14.03
C PHE A 28 36.35 -33.70 15.15
N THR A 29 36.89 -33.66 16.36
CA THR A 29 36.11 -33.91 17.57
C THR A 29 34.99 -32.86 17.59
N PHE A 30 33.82 -33.24 17.11
CA PHE A 30 32.60 -32.47 17.36
C PHE A 30 32.43 -32.44 18.89
N ASP A 31 32.33 -31.24 19.45
CA ASP A 31 31.80 -31.08 20.79
C ASP A 31 30.43 -31.76 20.80
N ALA A 32 30.29 -32.80 21.63
CA ALA A 32 29.11 -33.66 21.68
C ALA A 32 27.84 -32.96 22.23
N ASN A 33 27.86 -31.62 22.32
CA ASN A 33 26.82 -30.78 22.89
C ASN A 33 26.27 -29.72 21.90
N ALA A 34 26.66 -29.73 20.62
CA ALA A 34 26.07 -28.83 19.64
C ALA A 34 24.58 -29.17 19.44
N LEU A 35 23.70 -28.24 19.84
CA LEU A 35 22.29 -28.31 19.48
C LEU A 35 22.20 -28.06 17.97
N ILE A 36 21.59 -28.97 17.22
CA ILE A 36 21.22 -28.72 15.83
C ILE A 36 19.73 -28.45 15.85
N ALA A 37 19.32 -27.25 15.47
CA ALA A 37 17.92 -26.87 15.50
C ALA A 37 17.14 -27.71 14.50
N ASP A 38 16.03 -28.33 14.93
CA ASP A 38 15.09 -28.95 14.01
C ASP A 38 14.00 -27.97 13.57
N VAL A 39 13.10 -28.42 12.70
CA VAL A 39 12.00 -27.58 12.18
C VAL A 39 11.07 -27.06 13.28
N ASN A 40 10.88 -27.80 14.37
CA ASN A 40 10.04 -27.37 15.50
C ASN A 40 10.75 -26.32 16.35
N ASP A 41 12.06 -26.48 16.57
CA ASP A 41 12.88 -25.47 17.24
C ASP A 41 12.82 -24.14 16.47
N VAL A 42 13.02 -24.20 15.15
CA VAL A 42 13.01 -23.01 14.28
C VAL A 42 11.62 -22.36 14.26
N ARG A 43 10.54 -23.15 14.23
CA ARG A 43 9.16 -22.63 14.35
C ARG A 43 8.93 -21.94 15.68
N GLN A 44 9.46 -22.49 16.78
CA GLN A 44 9.32 -21.90 18.10
C GLN A 44 10.07 -20.56 18.21
N ILE A 45 11.27 -20.49 17.62
CA ILE A 45 12.06 -19.25 17.53
C ILE A 45 11.32 -18.21 16.67
N ALA A 46 10.80 -18.61 15.51
CA ALA A 46 10.06 -17.72 14.61
C ALA A 46 8.83 -17.11 15.28
N ARG A 47 8.12 -17.89 16.13
CA ARG A 47 6.93 -17.44 16.87
C ARG A 47 7.21 -16.36 17.92
N LEU A 48 8.47 -16.16 18.34
CA LEU A 48 8.83 -15.01 19.19
C LEU A 48 8.58 -13.67 18.48
N TYR A 49 8.80 -13.60 17.16
CA TYR A 49 8.50 -12.39 16.37
C TYR A 49 7.01 -12.07 16.35
N SER A 50 6.17 -13.08 16.15
CA SER A 50 4.71 -12.89 16.17
C SER A 50 4.22 -12.46 17.55
N ALA A 51 4.70 -13.09 18.62
CA ALA A 51 4.27 -12.75 19.97
C ALA A 51 4.80 -11.37 20.45
N ALA A 52 6.03 -11.01 20.10
CA ALA A 52 6.64 -9.76 20.54
C ALA A 52 6.26 -8.56 19.66
N PHE A 53 6.25 -8.74 18.34
CA PHE A 53 6.19 -7.64 17.37
C PHE A 53 4.96 -7.69 16.45
N ASP A 54 4.14 -8.74 16.53
CA ASP A 54 3.01 -8.99 15.63
C ASP A 54 3.40 -9.00 14.14
N ARG A 55 4.52 -9.66 13.82
CA ARG A 55 4.98 -9.87 12.44
C ARG A 55 5.78 -11.17 12.30
N ALA A 56 6.02 -11.60 11.07
CA ALA A 56 6.95 -12.69 10.77
C ALA A 56 8.42 -12.22 10.89
N PRO A 57 9.38 -13.15 11.13
CA PRO A 57 10.80 -12.83 11.00
C PRO A 57 11.19 -12.61 9.53
N LYS A 58 12.18 -11.73 9.27
CA LYS A 58 12.95 -11.78 8.03
C LYS A 58 13.91 -12.97 8.06
N VAL A 59 14.28 -13.54 6.90
CA VAL A 59 15.15 -14.74 6.80
C VAL A 59 16.45 -14.57 7.58
N ASP A 60 17.16 -13.45 7.39
CA ASP A 60 18.43 -13.20 8.09
C ASP A 60 18.25 -13.09 9.62
N GLY A 61 17.16 -12.47 10.05
CA GLY A 61 16.81 -12.34 11.47
C GLY A 61 16.48 -13.70 12.09
N LEU A 62 15.70 -14.54 11.40
CA LEU A 62 15.42 -15.91 11.85
C LEU A 62 16.71 -16.69 12.01
N ASN A 63 17.56 -16.71 10.99
CA ASN A 63 18.80 -17.50 11.01
C ASN A 63 19.79 -17.02 12.07
N PHE A 64 19.87 -15.71 12.34
CA PHE A 64 20.63 -15.20 13.48
C PHE A 64 20.21 -15.83 14.82
N TRP A 65 18.90 -15.95 15.06
CA TRP A 65 18.39 -16.55 16.29
C TRP A 65 18.50 -18.08 16.28
N VAL A 66 18.37 -18.73 15.12
CA VAL A 66 18.64 -20.17 15.03
C VAL A 66 20.12 -20.44 15.34
N ASP A 67 21.05 -19.68 14.79
CA ASP A 67 22.48 -19.83 15.06
C ASP A 67 22.76 -19.63 16.57
N SER A 68 22.12 -18.64 17.18
CA SER A 68 22.16 -18.43 18.63
C SER A 68 21.63 -19.62 19.44
N PHE A 69 20.59 -20.31 18.95
CA PHE A 69 20.02 -21.49 19.60
C PHE A 69 20.99 -22.66 19.55
N GLU A 70 21.61 -22.88 18.39
CA GLU A 70 22.60 -23.93 18.18
C GLU A 70 23.89 -23.70 19.01
N GLU A 71 24.20 -22.45 19.32
CA GLU A 71 25.24 -22.05 20.26
C GLU A 71 24.85 -22.22 21.75
N GLY A 72 23.66 -22.77 22.04
CA GLY A 72 23.23 -23.13 23.39
C GLY A 72 22.35 -22.08 24.07
N ARG A 73 21.91 -21.02 23.39
CA ARG A 73 20.99 -20.04 23.98
C ARG A 73 19.57 -20.59 24.04
N SER A 74 18.90 -20.40 25.18
CA SER A 74 17.50 -20.82 25.31
C SER A 74 16.54 -19.85 24.62
N VAL A 75 15.38 -20.34 24.15
CA VAL A 75 14.29 -19.51 23.61
C VAL A 75 13.84 -18.44 24.62
N THR A 76 13.93 -18.71 25.93
CA THR A 76 13.59 -17.72 26.97
C THR A 76 14.65 -16.62 27.09
N ASP A 77 15.93 -16.91 26.84
CA ASP A 77 16.97 -15.88 26.74
C ASP A 77 16.78 -15.02 25.49
N MET A 78 16.38 -15.61 24.37
CA MET A 78 16.05 -14.87 23.16
C MET A 78 14.83 -13.97 23.39
N ALA A 79 13.77 -14.48 24.02
CA ALA A 79 12.60 -13.69 24.38
C ALA A 79 12.94 -12.47 25.25
N ARG A 80 13.95 -12.59 26.12
CA ARG A 80 14.46 -11.44 26.90
C ARG A 80 15.04 -10.36 25.98
N ASP A 81 15.81 -10.75 24.97
CA ASP A 81 16.42 -9.81 24.02
C ASP A 81 15.37 -9.14 23.13
N PHE A 82 14.34 -9.88 22.71
CA PHE A 82 13.20 -9.31 21.97
C PHE A 82 12.50 -8.22 22.77
N TYR A 83 12.13 -8.52 24.02
CA TYR A 83 11.48 -7.56 24.90
C TYR A 83 12.36 -6.34 25.22
N ASN A 84 13.67 -6.54 25.42
CA ASN A 84 14.62 -5.46 25.70
C ASN A 84 15.09 -4.72 24.43
N SER A 85 14.62 -5.12 23.25
CA SER A 85 15.09 -4.54 22.00
C SER A 85 14.64 -3.09 21.83
N PRO A 86 15.42 -2.29 21.07
CA PRO A 86 14.97 -0.98 20.62
C PRO A 86 13.64 -1.06 19.83
N GLU A 87 13.43 -2.12 19.04
CA GLU A 87 12.18 -2.32 18.28
C GLU A 87 10.97 -2.43 19.21
N PHE A 88 11.04 -3.24 20.28
CA PHE A 88 9.93 -3.38 21.23
C PHE A 88 9.62 -2.06 21.93
N THR A 89 10.67 -1.36 22.37
CA THR A 89 10.53 -0.08 23.07
C THR A 89 10.00 1.01 22.15
N SER A 90 10.45 1.05 20.89
CA SER A 90 9.96 1.99 19.88
C SER A 90 8.50 1.73 19.53
N LYS A 91 8.08 0.45 19.46
CA LYS A 91 6.73 0.08 19.05
C LYS A 91 5.68 0.28 20.14
N TYR A 92 6.02 0.00 21.40
CA TYR A 92 5.02 0.01 22.49
C TYR A 92 5.35 0.96 23.65
N GLY A 93 6.54 1.54 23.68
CA GLY A 93 7.01 2.31 24.82
C GLY A 93 7.19 1.48 26.10
N PRO A 94 7.38 2.14 27.25
CA PRO A 94 7.50 1.46 28.53
C PRO A 94 6.12 0.94 28.99
N LEU A 95 5.96 -0.39 29.02
CA LEU A 95 4.73 -1.02 29.48
C LEU A 95 4.83 -1.45 30.94
N ASN A 96 3.79 -1.20 31.74
CA ASN A 96 3.62 -1.87 33.03
C ASN A 96 3.22 -3.35 32.85
N GLU A 97 3.17 -4.14 33.92
CA GLU A 97 2.91 -5.60 33.84
C GLU A 97 1.58 -5.94 33.15
N ARG A 98 0.53 -5.18 33.45
CA ARG A 98 -0.80 -5.38 32.85
C ARG A 98 -0.80 -5.02 31.37
N GLN A 99 -0.28 -3.84 31.03
CA GLN A 99 -0.19 -3.37 29.65
C GLN A 99 0.68 -4.31 28.79
N TYR A 100 1.74 -4.86 29.38
CA TYR A 100 2.59 -5.85 28.73
C TYR A 100 1.82 -7.11 28.35
N VAL A 101 1.10 -7.70 29.30
CA VAL A 101 0.27 -8.89 29.06
C VAL A 101 -0.84 -8.61 28.05
N GLU A 102 -1.50 -7.46 28.17
CA GLU A 102 -2.54 -7.03 27.23
C GLU A 102 -1.99 -6.87 25.81
N GLN A 103 -0.77 -6.34 25.66
CA GLN A 103 -0.11 -6.21 24.38
C GLN A 103 0.23 -7.58 23.77
N LEU A 104 0.75 -8.52 24.56
CA LEU A 104 1.02 -9.87 24.06
C LEU A 104 -0.25 -10.59 23.60
N TYR A 105 -1.38 -10.39 24.29
CA TYR A 105 -2.67 -10.90 23.82
C TYR A 105 -3.11 -10.27 22.51
N ARG A 106 -2.94 -8.96 22.35
CA ARG A 106 -3.24 -8.28 21.07
C ARG A 106 -2.40 -8.87 19.93
N ASN A 107 -1.10 -9.05 20.15
CA ASN A 107 -0.21 -9.62 19.14
C ASN A 107 -0.56 -11.07 18.79
N VAL A 108 -0.84 -11.91 19.80
CA VAL A 108 -1.10 -13.35 19.57
C VAL A 108 -2.53 -13.61 19.05
N LEU A 109 -3.53 -12.86 19.52
CA LEU A 109 -4.94 -13.10 19.20
C LEU A 109 -5.53 -12.15 18.15
N GLY A 110 -4.85 -11.05 17.82
CA GLY A 110 -5.44 -9.94 17.06
C GLY A 110 -6.52 -9.18 17.83
N ARG A 111 -6.68 -9.43 19.14
CA ARG A 111 -7.70 -8.80 20.00
C ARG A 111 -7.25 -8.76 21.45
N GLY A 112 -7.98 -8.01 22.28
CA GLY A 112 -7.81 -8.04 23.73
C GLY A 112 -8.00 -9.45 24.32
N GLY A 113 -7.15 -9.80 25.28
CA GLY A 113 -7.27 -11.03 26.07
C GLY A 113 -8.48 -11.00 26.99
N ALA A 114 -8.99 -12.17 27.37
CA ALA A 114 -10.02 -12.26 28.40
C ALA A 114 -9.47 -11.76 29.75
N GLN A 115 -10.30 -11.07 30.53
CA GLN A 115 -9.87 -10.47 31.81
C GLN A 115 -9.27 -11.51 32.77
N SER A 116 -9.81 -12.73 32.81
CA SER A 116 -9.28 -13.84 33.62
C SER A 116 -7.88 -14.25 33.17
N GLY A 117 -7.63 -14.32 31.86
CA GLY A 117 -6.32 -14.64 31.28
C GLY A 117 -5.28 -13.54 31.51
N ILE A 118 -5.69 -12.27 31.44
CA ILE A 118 -4.81 -11.14 31.78
C ILE A 118 -4.44 -11.19 33.27
N ASN A 119 -5.43 -11.36 34.15
CA ASN A 119 -5.21 -11.44 35.59
C ASN A 119 -4.31 -12.62 35.98
N PHE A 120 -4.43 -13.76 35.29
CA PHE A 120 -3.56 -14.92 35.48
C PHE A 120 -2.08 -14.56 35.24
N TRP A 121 -1.74 -14.03 34.06
CA TRP A 121 -0.35 -13.71 33.71
C TRP A 121 0.21 -12.55 34.55
N VAL A 122 -0.60 -11.53 34.84
CA VAL A 122 -0.20 -10.45 35.74
C VAL A 122 0.12 -10.99 37.14
N GLY A 123 -0.71 -11.90 37.67
CA GLY A 123 -0.43 -12.55 38.95
C GLY A 123 0.85 -13.40 38.94
N HIS A 124 1.23 -13.99 37.79
CA HIS A 124 2.50 -14.69 37.63
C HIS A 124 3.71 -13.75 37.60
N LEU A 125 3.61 -12.60 36.92
CA LEU A 125 4.63 -11.56 36.93
C LEU A 125 4.88 -11.04 38.35
N GLN A 126 3.81 -10.73 39.08
CA GLN A 126 3.86 -10.27 40.48
C GLN A 126 4.50 -11.28 41.44
N LYS A 127 4.42 -12.58 41.11
CA LYS A 127 5.06 -13.67 41.87
C LYS A 127 6.49 -13.98 41.43
N GLY A 128 7.07 -13.15 40.56
CA GLY A 128 8.47 -13.25 40.14
C GLY A 128 8.72 -14.04 38.83
N THR A 129 7.67 -14.38 38.08
CA THR A 129 7.85 -14.90 36.71
C THR A 129 8.42 -13.77 35.84
N SER A 130 9.48 -14.04 35.07
CA SER A 130 10.06 -13.00 34.20
C SER A 130 9.15 -12.68 33.01
N ARG A 131 9.23 -11.43 32.51
CA ARG A 131 8.57 -11.04 31.25
C ARG A 131 8.98 -11.93 30.08
N SER A 132 10.25 -12.30 29.99
CA SER A 132 10.75 -13.21 28.97
C SER A 132 10.11 -14.60 29.01
N LYS A 133 9.80 -15.11 30.21
CA LYS A 133 9.10 -16.40 30.37
C LYS A 133 7.63 -16.29 29.98
N VAL A 134 6.99 -15.16 30.24
CA VAL A 134 5.63 -14.88 29.77
C VAL A 134 5.61 -14.78 28.25
N LEU A 135 6.49 -13.99 27.63
CA LEU A 135 6.59 -13.89 26.17
C LEU A 135 6.85 -15.24 25.49
N SER A 136 7.80 -16.04 26.00
CA SER A 136 8.05 -17.38 25.43
C SER A 136 6.85 -18.31 25.59
N SER A 137 6.05 -18.16 26.66
CA SER A 137 4.79 -18.91 26.84
C SER A 137 3.70 -18.46 25.85
N PHE A 138 3.59 -17.16 25.57
CA PHE A 138 2.69 -16.64 24.55
C PHE A 138 3.10 -17.09 23.14
N ALA A 139 4.39 -17.06 22.84
CA ALA A 139 4.94 -17.54 21.56
C ALA A 139 4.60 -19.01 21.30
N GLY A 140 4.67 -19.85 22.34
CA GLY A 140 4.30 -21.27 22.29
C GLY A 140 2.83 -21.57 22.61
N SER A 141 1.95 -20.56 22.72
CA SER A 141 0.54 -20.80 23.04
C SER A 141 -0.18 -21.51 21.89
N PRO A 142 -1.20 -22.35 22.17
CA PRO A 142 -2.02 -22.97 21.13
C PRO A 142 -2.58 -21.96 20.12
N GLU A 143 -2.99 -20.79 20.60
CA GLU A 143 -3.53 -19.72 19.78
C GLU A 143 -2.48 -19.14 18.82
N ASN A 144 -1.27 -18.87 19.31
CA ASN A 144 -0.19 -18.38 18.45
C ASN A 144 0.31 -19.45 17.47
N ILE A 145 0.35 -20.71 17.92
CA ILE A 145 0.67 -21.85 17.07
C ILE A 145 -0.35 -21.93 15.93
N MET A 146 -1.65 -21.94 16.22
CA MET A 146 -2.71 -21.97 15.21
C MET A 146 -2.63 -20.76 14.26
N LYS A 147 -2.40 -19.54 14.77
CA LYS A 147 -2.24 -18.32 13.96
C LYS A 147 -1.07 -18.43 12.97
N THR A 148 0.01 -19.11 13.35
CA THR A 148 1.28 -19.13 12.60
C THR A 148 1.58 -20.46 11.90
N ASP A 149 0.75 -21.48 12.07
CA ASP A 149 1.06 -22.84 11.60
C ASP A 149 1.13 -22.92 10.08
N GLN A 150 0.16 -22.29 9.39
CA GLN A 150 0.18 -22.20 7.93
C GLN A 150 1.35 -21.38 7.41
N LEU A 151 1.68 -20.27 8.07
CA LEU A 151 2.80 -19.40 7.69
C LEU A 151 4.15 -20.16 7.74
N PHE A 152 4.30 -21.05 8.72
CA PHE A 152 5.52 -21.81 8.94
C PHE A 152 5.44 -23.27 8.47
N ALA A 153 4.42 -23.61 7.68
CA ALA A 153 4.17 -24.97 7.21
C ALA A 153 5.36 -25.54 6.43
N ASN A 154 6.10 -24.70 5.69
CA ASN A 154 7.18 -25.11 4.75
C ASN A 154 8.53 -24.62 5.18
N MET A 155 8.69 -24.45 6.48
CA MET A 155 9.99 -24.22 7.06
C MET A 155 10.92 -25.39 6.71
N GLN A 156 11.97 -25.08 5.97
CA GLN A 156 12.91 -26.04 5.42
C GLN A 156 14.33 -25.46 5.41
N LEU A 157 15.31 -26.33 5.37
CA LEU A 157 16.71 -25.94 5.25
C LEU A 157 17.12 -25.94 3.78
N VAL A 158 17.52 -24.78 3.24
CA VAL A 158 18.01 -24.61 1.86
C VAL A 158 19.39 -23.98 1.93
N ASP A 159 20.38 -24.65 1.33
CA ASP A 159 21.79 -24.20 1.28
C ASP A 159 22.37 -23.76 2.65
N GLY A 160 21.96 -24.46 3.72
CA GLY A 160 22.43 -24.22 5.08
C GLY A 160 21.72 -23.07 5.82
N LEU A 161 20.67 -22.48 5.23
CA LEU A 161 19.81 -21.48 5.85
C LEU A 161 18.40 -22.03 6.04
N TRP A 162 17.82 -21.77 7.21
CA TRP A 162 16.41 -22.00 7.45
C TRP A 162 15.61 -20.95 6.71
N VAL A 163 14.87 -21.40 5.73
CA VAL A 163 13.92 -20.61 4.98
C VAL A 163 12.53 -21.12 5.30
N PHE A 164 11.58 -20.22 5.37
CA PHE A 164 10.18 -20.57 5.29
C PHE A 164 9.68 -19.70 4.15
N GLU A 165 9.44 -20.33 3.01
CA GLU A 165 8.58 -19.69 2.03
C GLU A 165 7.14 -20.04 2.44
N PRO A 166 6.23 -19.07 2.49
CA PRO A 166 4.82 -19.42 2.42
C PRO A 166 4.67 -20.42 1.26
N GLN A 167 4.10 -21.62 1.50
CA GLN A 167 3.69 -22.49 0.37
C GLN A 167 2.67 -21.60 -0.31
N ASP A 168 3.03 -21.15 -1.51
CA ASP A 168 2.43 -20.01 -2.17
C ASP A 168 2.79 -18.64 -1.55
N ALA A 169 3.93 -18.08 -1.96
CA ALA A 169 3.96 -16.64 -2.28
C ALA A 169 3.43 -16.38 -3.71
N GLY A 170 2.86 -17.39 -4.38
CA GLY A 170 1.76 -17.14 -5.29
C GLY A 170 0.73 -16.38 -4.48
N SER A 171 0.52 -15.12 -4.81
CA SER A 171 0.02 -14.21 -3.78
C SER A 171 -1.31 -14.68 -3.18
N LYS A 172 -1.56 -14.33 -1.91
CA LYS A 172 -2.88 -14.49 -1.29
C LYS A 172 -3.97 -13.78 -2.10
N LEU A 173 -3.58 -12.85 -2.95
CA LEU A 173 -4.48 -12.16 -3.86
C LEU A 173 -4.83 -13.13 -5.01
N PRO A 174 -6.10 -13.17 -5.41
CA PRO A 174 -6.50 -14.02 -6.52
C PRO A 174 -5.67 -13.69 -7.76
N GLN A 175 -5.28 -14.73 -8.51
CA GLN A 175 -4.60 -14.55 -9.78
C GLN A 175 -5.38 -13.61 -10.69
N PHE A 176 -4.69 -12.95 -11.61
CA PHE A 176 -5.32 -12.12 -12.62
C PHE A 176 -6.31 -12.94 -13.48
N ALA A 177 -7.57 -12.93 -13.09
CA ALA A 177 -8.64 -13.57 -13.85
C ALA A 177 -9.09 -12.57 -14.91
N GLY A 178 -8.67 -12.78 -16.16
CA GLY A 178 -8.87 -11.81 -17.24
C GLY A 178 -10.31 -11.30 -17.39
N ASN A 179 -11.35 -12.03 -16.98
CA ASN A 179 -12.75 -11.60 -17.06
C ASN A 179 -13.32 -11.02 -15.75
N SER A 180 -12.63 -11.14 -14.62
CA SER A 180 -13.12 -10.74 -13.30
C SER A 180 -11.99 -10.18 -12.45
N ILE A 181 -12.10 -8.93 -12.04
CA ILE A 181 -11.13 -8.29 -11.15
C ILE A 181 -11.66 -8.32 -9.70
N PRO A 182 -10.87 -8.73 -8.69
CA PRO A 182 -11.29 -8.64 -7.27
C PRO A 182 -11.49 -7.18 -6.87
N ARG A 183 -12.24 -6.92 -5.79
CA ARG A 183 -12.37 -5.61 -5.15
C ARG A 183 -11.00 -4.93 -4.99
N LEU A 184 -10.84 -3.74 -5.56
CA LEU A 184 -9.54 -3.05 -5.51
C LEU A 184 -9.42 -2.28 -4.20
N ARG A 185 -8.35 -2.58 -3.47
CA ARG A 185 -7.94 -1.90 -2.23
C ARG A 185 -6.48 -1.52 -2.41
N GLY A 186 -6.24 -0.22 -2.55
CA GLY A 186 -5.00 0.24 -3.13
C GLY A 186 -4.43 1.50 -2.52
N ALA A 187 -3.29 1.90 -3.09
CA ALA A 187 -2.54 3.08 -2.70
C ALA A 187 -1.93 3.76 -3.93
N GLN A 188 -1.92 5.09 -3.92
CA GLN A 188 -1.15 5.92 -4.86
C GLN A 188 0.31 5.99 -4.42
N LEU A 189 1.21 5.78 -5.38
CA LEU A 189 2.66 5.95 -5.24
C LEU A 189 3.14 7.15 -6.08
N MET A 190 4.08 7.92 -5.52
CA MET A 190 4.64 9.15 -6.10
C MET A 190 6.12 9.04 -6.46
N ALA A 191 6.82 8.04 -5.93
CA ALA A 191 8.23 7.81 -6.13
C ALA A 191 8.46 7.40 -7.59
N LEU A 192 9.47 8.01 -8.20
CA LEU A 192 9.75 7.87 -9.61
C LEU A 192 11.01 7.05 -9.93
N ASP A 193 11.74 6.60 -8.90
CA ASP A 193 12.90 5.70 -9.03
C ASP A 193 12.69 4.41 -8.25
N TRP A 194 12.28 3.37 -8.98
CA TRP A 194 12.10 2.01 -8.49
C TRP A 194 13.25 1.09 -8.90
N ALA A 195 14.17 1.54 -9.75
CA ALA A 195 15.28 0.73 -10.22
C ALA A 195 16.30 0.46 -9.12
N ASN A 196 16.45 1.41 -8.20
CA ASN A 196 17.34 1.25 -7.06
C ASN A 196 16.65 0.60 -5.85
N LYS A 197 16.78 -0.72 -5.73
CA LYS A 197 16.25 -1.52 -4.60
C LYS A 197 16.83 -1.17 -3.23
N SER A 198 17.93 -0.41 -3.16
CA SER A 198 18.51 0.06 -1.90
C SER A 198 17.87 1.34 -1.36
N LEU A 199 17.04 2.03 -2.16
CA LEU A 199 16.26 3.17 -1.70
C LEU A 199 15.11 2.68 -0.82
N GLY A 200 14.82 3.43 0.24
CA GLY A 200 13.76 3.11 1.22
C GLY A 200 12.35 2.94 0.65
N ASN A 201 12.12 3.28 -0.63
CA ASN A 201 10.84 3.16 -1.33
C ASN A 201 10.28 1.72 -1.28
N TRP A 202 11.14 0.71 -1.42
CA TRP A 202 10.73 -0.70 -1.40
C TRP A 202 10.30 -1.19 -0.03
N ASN A 203 10.92 -0.66 1.05
CA ASN A 203 10.55 -1.01 2.43
C ASN A 203 9.11 -0.60 2.76
N VAL A 204 8.55 0.36 2.04
CA VAL A 204 7.18 0.84 2.29
C VAL A 204 6.16 -0.13 1.71
N ILE A 205 6.42 -0.71 0.53
CA ILE A 205 5.43 -1.53 -0.19
C ILE A 205 5.61 -3.04 -0.01
N GLU A 206 6.72 -3.50 0.58
CA GLU A 206 7.06 -4.93 0.70
C GLU A 206 5.92 -5.75 1.34
N ASP A 207 5.34 -5.22 2.42
CA ASP A 207 4.28 -5.86 3.20
C ASP A 207 2.86 -5.54 2.69
N PHE A 208 2.72 -4.64 1.70
CA PHE A 208 1.41 -4.18 1.20
C PHE A 208 0.47 -5.32 0.76
N PRO A 209 0.94 -6.36 0.04
CA PRO A 209 0.08 -7.49 -0.32
C PRO A 209 -0.32 -8.35 0.88
N GLU A 210 0.54 -8.44 1.91
CA GLU A 210 0.25 -9.20 3.13
C GLU A 210 -0.90 -8.58 3.93
N TRP A 211 -1.05 -7.26 3.84
CA TRP A 211 -2.14 -6.51 4.44
C TRP A 211 -3.45 -6.60 3.66
N GLY A 212 -3.48 -7.22 2.48
CA GLY A 212 -4.67 -7.28 1.62
C GLY A 212 -4.74 -6.19 0.55
N GLY A 213 -3.71 -5.34 0.44
CA GLY A 213 -3.58 -4.39 -0.64
C GLY A 213 -3.33 -5.10 -1.97
N ASN A 214 -4.14 -4.82 -2.99
CA ASN A 214 -4.10 -5.51 -4.27
C ASN A 214 -4.06 -4.58 -5.50
N ALA A 215 -3.94 -3.28 -5.29
CA ALA A 215 -3.81 -2.30 -6.36
C ALA A 215 -2.81 -1.20 -5.98
N LEU A 216 -1.87 -0.90 -6.88
CA LEU A 216 -0.98 0.24 -6.78
C LEU A 216 -1.28 1.20 -7.92
N ARG A 217 -1.51 2.47 -7.62
CA ARG A 217 -1.74 3.50 -8.62
C ARG A 217 -0.49 4.36 -8.77
N ILE A 218 -0.10 4.62 -10.02
CA ILE A 218 1.09 5.39 -10.37
C ILE A 218 0.76 6.47 -11.38
N PHE A 219 1.47 7.59 -11.31
CA PHE A 219 1.37 8.64 -12.31
C PHE A 219 2.24 8.32 -13.54
N LEU A 220 1.56 8.22 -14.68
CA LEU A 220 2.15 8.22 -16.00
C LEU A 220 2.21 9.67 -16.49
N SER A 221 3.31 10.35 -16.20
CA SER A 221 3.55 11.71 -16.68
C SER A 221 4.53 11.72 -17.85
N PRO A 222 4.23 12.42 -18.97
CA PRO A 222 5.19 12.62 -20.05
C PRO A 222 6.23 13.70 -19.73
N TYR A 223 6.24 14.22 -18.49
CA TYR A 223 7.17 15.22 -17.97
C TYR A 223 7.87 14.73 -16.70
N GLU A 224 9.04 15.29 -16.43
CA GLU A 224 9.81 15.14 -15.20
C GLU A 224 10.39 16.50 -14.83
N ASP A 225 10.14 16.97 -13.61
CA ASP A 225 10.55 18.29 -13.11
C ASP A 225 10.22 19.45 -14.07
N GLY A 226 9.05 19.36 -14.71
CA GLY A 226 8.58 20.35 -15.70
C GLY A 226 9.21 20.24 -17.10
N VAL A 227 10.02 19.22 -17.36
CA VAL A 227 10.67 18.98 -18.66
C VAL A 227 10.11 17.74 -19.32
N ALA A 228 9.84 17.80 -20.63
CA ALA A 228 9.34 16.63 -21.37
C ALA A 228 10.34 15.47 -21.30
N LEU A 229 9.85 14.27 -20.97
CA LEU A 229 10.62 13.05 -21.17
C LEU A 229 10.82 12.85 -22.67
N LEU A 230 12.07 12.75 -23.14
CA LEU A 230 12.39 12.70 -24.58
C LEU A 230 11.80 13.88 -25.39
N PRO A 231 12.29 15.12 -25.18
CA PRO A 231 11.78 16.31 -25.88
C PRO A 231 11.77 16.17 -27.40
N GLY A 232 10.69 16.63 -28.04
CA GLY A 232 10.50 16.54 -29.50
C GLY A 232 10.15 15.15 -30.04
N GLN A 233 9.99 14.16 -29.16
CA GLN A 233 9.46 12.84 -29.53
C GLN A 233 7.93 12.79 -29.37
N PRO A 234 7.23 11.94 -30.15
CA PRO A 234 5.79 11.74 -30.02
C PRO A 234 5.38 11.35 -28.60
N LEU A 235 4.17 11.72 -28.16
CA LEU A 235 3.64 11.37 -26.84
C LEU A 235 3.80 9.89 -26.50
N SER A 236 3.55 8.98 -27.46
CA SER A 236 3.68 7.53 -27.25
C SER A 236 5.06 7.13 -26.73
N SER A 237 6.13 7.71 -27.26
CA SER A 237 7.51 7.51 -26.81
C SER A 237 7.73 8.05 -25.41
N ARG A 238 7.15 9.21 -25.09
CA ARG A 238 7.28 9.87 -23.78
C ARG A 238 6.57 9.09 -22.68
N LEU A 239 5.34 8.62 -22.95
CA LEU A 239 4.62 7.75 -22.02
C LEU A 239 5.33 6.40 -21.85
N ALA A 240 5.86 5.82 -22.93
CA ALA A 240 6.65 4.59 -22.82
C ALA A 240 7.92 4.80 -21.98
N ALA A 241 8.58 5.95 -22.09
CA ALA A 241 9.72 6.32 -21.26
C ALA A 241 9.32 6.50 -19.79
N SER A 242 8.21 7.19 -19.53
CA SER A 242 7.63 7.37 -18.20
C SER A 242 7.33 6.03 -17.53
N LEU A 243 6.58 5.15 -18.21
CA LEU A 243 6.21 3.85 -17.67
C LEU A 243 7.42 2.92 -17.46
N LYS A 244 8.48 3.07 -18.26
CA LYS A 244 9.72 2.31 -18.09
C LYS A 244 10.38 2.57 -16.74
N ARG A 245 10.22 3.77 -16.16
CA ARG A 245 10.75 4.10 -14.82
C ARG A 245 10.11 3.26 -13.70
N TYR A 246 8.89 2.77 -13.95
CA TYR A 246 8.14 1.92 -13.04
C TYR A 246 8.24 0.43 -13.39
N ILE A 247 9.09 0.01 -14.34
CA ILE A 247 9.05 -1.37 -14.85
C ILE A 247 9.36 -2.39 -13.75
N ASP A 248 10.27 -2.09 -12.84
CA ASP A 248 10.63 -2.99 -11.74
C ASP A 248 9.50 -3.08 -10.72
N LEU A 249 8.81 -1.96 -10.42
CA LEU A 249 7.60 -1.94 -9.60
C LEU A 249 6.48 -2.77 -10.24
N ILE A 250 6.23 -2.58 -11.54
CA ILE A 250 5.20 -3.31 -12.29
C ILE A 250 5.48 -4.80 -12.27
N ASN A 251 6.72 -5.21 -12.55
CA ASN A 251 7.06 -6.63 -12.51
C ASN A 251 6.90 -7.20 -11.09
N TRP A 252 7.40 -6.49 -10.08
CA TRP A 252 7.25 -6.90 -8.67
C TRP A 252 5.79 -7.06 -8.24
N ALA A 253 4.93 -6.11 -8.63
CA ALA A 253 3.51 -6.10 -8.31
C ALA A 253 2.78 -7.25 -9.02
N ASN A 254 3.01 -7.39 -10.32
CA ASN A 254 2.39 -8.44 -11.13
C ASN A 254 2.81 -9.86 -10.71
N GLU A 255 4.07 -10.07 -10.31
CA GLU A 255 4.54 -11.34 -9.72
C GLU A 255 3.79 -11.71 -8.43
N ARG A 256 3.22 -10.71 -7.75
CA ARG A 256 2.45 -10.82 -6.51
C ARG A 256 0.94 -10.64 -6.72
N ASN A 257 0.44 -10.78 -7.96
CA ASN A 257 -0.96 -10.52 -8.35
C ASN A 257 -1.53 -9.18 -7.83
N VAL A 258 -0.69 -8.16 -7.67
CA VAL A 258 -1.08 -6.79 -7.38
C VAL A 258 -1.29 -6.07 -8.71
N TYR A 259 -2.45 -5.47 -8.90
CA TYR A 259 -2.73 -4.67 -10.09
C TYR A 259 -1.92 -3.36 -10.04
N VAL A 260 -1.43 -2.91 -11.19
CA VAL A 260 -0.88 -1.57 -11.34
C VAL A 260 -1.83 -0.74 -12.19
N ILE A 261 -2.40 0.29 -11.59
CA ILE A 261 -3.23 1.30 -12.25
C ILE A 261 -2.30 2.38 -12.78
N VAL A 262 -2.16 2.43 -14.09
CA VAL A 262 -1.36 3.42 -14.80
C VAL A 262 -2.26 4.60 -15.11
N ASN A 263 -2.17 5.65 -14.31
CA ASN A 263 -2.98 6.86 -14.45
C ASN A 263 -2.23 7.92 -15.24
N PHE A 264 -2.76 8.32 -16.40
CA PHE A 264 -2.15 9.40 -17.17
C PHE A 264 -2.40 10.74 -16.50
N ASN A 265 -1.31 11.36 -16.05
CA ASN A 265 -1.33 12.68 -15.45
C ASN A 265 -0.62 13.65 -16.44
N PRO A 266 -1.39 14.43 -17.22
CA PRO A 266 -0.83 15.29 -18.25
C PRO A 266 -0.10 16.51 -17.68
N TYR A 267 -0.21 16.77 -16.37
CA TYR A 267 0.25 18.00 -15.74
C TYR A 267 1.60 17.78 -15.04
N TYR A 268 2.44 18.82 -15.02
CA TYR A 268 3.82 18.76 -14.50
C TYR A 268 4.04 19.55 -13.21
N ALA A 269 3.03 20.31 -12.75
CA ALA A 269 3.05 21.04 -11.48
C ALA A 269 1.62 21.43 -11.06
N TRP A 270 1.39 21.64 -9.76
CA TRP A 270 0.17 22.26 -9.23
C TRP A 270 0.48 23.62 -8.58
N PRO A 271 -0.26 24.70 -8.88
CA PRO A 271 -1.27 24.79 -9.93
C PRO A 271 -0.62 24.63 -11.32
N PRO A 272 -1.31 24.02 -12.29
CA PRO A 272 -0.76 23.82 -13.62
C PRO A 272 -0.47 25.18 -14.28
N PRO A 273 0.76 25.42 -14.79
CA PRO A 273 1.02 26.62 -15.57
C PRO A 273 0.11 26.64 -16.79
N ALA A 274 -0.33 27.83 -17.20
CA ALA A 274 -1.36 28.03 -18.21
C ALA A 274 -1.14 27.20 -19.50
N ALA A 275 -1.95 26.14 -19.64
CA ALA A 275 -2.88 25.90 -20.73
C ALA A 275 -2.43 25.38 -22.09
N ASN A 276 -1.40 24.54 -22.18
CA ASN A 276 -1.03 23.92 -23.43
C ASN A 276 -0.45 22.52 -23.20
N TRP A 277 -0.56 21.60 -24.17
CA TRP A 277 0.39 20.48 -24.27
C TRP A 277 1.79 21.07 -24.05
N PRO A 278 2.50 20.72 -22.97
CA PRO A 278 3.59 21.60 -22.50
C PRO A 278 4.73 21.80 -23.51
N ASP A 279 4.78 20.98 -24.56
CA ASP A 279 5.71 21.11 -25.68
C ASP A 279 5.23 21.99 -26.84
N ASP A 280 3.93 22.18 -27.10
CA ASP A 280 3.50 22.77 -28.39
C ASP A 280 2.26 23.66 -28.44
N GLY A 281 1.50 23.84 -27.35
CA GLY A 281 0.39 24.81 -27.41
C GLY A 281 -1.02 24.24 -27.63
N ARG A 282 -1.17 22.93 -27.84
CA ARG A 282 -2.49 22.40 -28.22
C ARG A 282 -3.36 22.07 -27.00
N SER A 283 -4.63 22.47 -27.05
CA SER A 283 -5.64 22.05 -26.06
C SER A 283 -6.18 20.67 -26.40
N LEU A 284 -6.23 19.77 -25.41
CA LEU A 284 -6.82 18.44 -25.54
C LEU A 284 -8.33 18.50 -25.81
N TRP A 285 -9.00 19.55 -25.33
CA TRP A 285 -10.46 19.66 -25.36
C TRP A 285 -10.98 20.15 -26.71
N SER A 286 -10.17 20.90 -27.47
CA SER A 286 -10.58 21.51 -28.74
C SER A 286 -9.74 21.11 -29.96
N SER A 287 -8.58 20.46 -29.80
CA SER A 287 -7.72 20.06 -30.92
C SER A 287 -7.88 18.58 -31.28
N ASP A 288 -8.46 18.29 -32.44
CA ASP A 288 -8.53 16.93 -33.00
C ASP A 288 -7.15 16.27 -33.09
N SER A 289 -6.11 17.04 -33.41
CA SER A 289 -4.75 16.53 -33.51
C SER A 289 -4.17 16.10 -32.16
N ALA A 290 -4.46 16.84 -31.08
CA ALA A 290 -4.02 16.47 -29.73
C ALA A 290 -4.78 15.24 -29.22
N GLN A 291 -6.08 15.18 -29.49
CA GLN A 291 -6.91 14.01 -29.19
C GLN A 291 -6.43 12.75 -29.91
N ASN A 292 -6.13 12.86 -31.21
CA ASN A 292 -5.62 11.73 -31.99
C ASN A 292 -4.25 11.27 -31.51
N GLU A 293 -3.37 12.19 -31.12
CA GLU A 293 -2.07 11.83 -30.53
C GLU A 293 -2.23 11.07 -29.20
N LEU A 294 -3.16 11.49 -28.34
CA LEU A 294 -3.46 10.76 -27.10
C LEU A 294 -4.05 9.37 -27.39
N ILE A 295 -4.95 9.27 -28.37
CA ILE A 295 -5.51 7.99 -28.84
C ILE A 295 -4.41 7.04 -29.34
N ASP A 296 -3.51 7.53 -30.17
CA ASP A 296 -2.41 6.74 -30.72
C ASP A 296 -1.43 6.30 -29.61
N ALA A 297 -1.13 7.19 -28.65
CA ALA A 297 -0.25 6.87 -27.53
C ALA A 297 -0.82 5.77 -26.62
N TRP A 298 -2.10 5.86 -26.26
CA TRP A 298 -2.78 4.82 -25.48
C TRP A 298 -2.86 3.50 -26.25
N LYS A 299 -3.17 3.55 -27.55
CA LYS A 299 -3.21 2.37 -28.41
C LYS A 299 -1.83 1.68 -28.52
N ASP A 300 -0.75 2.45 -28.59
CA ASP A 300 0.61 1.90 -28.65
C ASP A 300 1.06 1.30 -27.31
N LEU A 301 0.71 1.93 -26.18
CA LEU A 301 0.90 1.32 -24.86
C LEU A 301 0.11 0.02 -24.72
N ALA A 302 -1.15 0.00 -25.17
CA ALA A 302 -2.00 -1.19 -25.15
C ALA A 302 -1.37 -2.34 -25.97
N LYS A 303 -0.84 -2.07 -27.18
CA LYS A 303 -0.10 -3.07 -27.96
C LYS A 303 1.14 -3.56 -27.22
N ARG A 304 1.93 -2.65 -26.64
CA ARG A 304 3.20 -2.95 -25.98
C ARG A 304 3.03 -3.84 -24.74
N TYR A 305 1.98 -3.61 -23.96
CA TYR A 305 1.69 -4.32 -22.72
C TYR A 305 0.57 -5.36 -22.87
N LYS A 306 0.20 -5.71 -24.10
CA LYS A 306 -0.80 -6.75 -24.38
C LYS A 306 -0.40 -8.05 -23.70
N GLY A 307 -1.37 -8.72 -23.08
CA GLY A 307 -1.13 -9.97 -22.35
C GLY A 307 -0.52 -9.78 -20.95
N ARG A 308 -0.46 -8.55 -20.43
CA ARG A 308 -0.13 -8.26 -19.02
C ARG A 308 -1.41 -7.85 -18.27
N PRO A 309 -2.22 -8.82 -17.79
CA PRO A 309 -3.57 -8.56 -17.25
C PRO A 309 -3.57 -7.79 -15.93
N GLY A 310 -2.44 -7.72 -15.21
CA GLY A 310 -2.32 -6.93 -13.99
C GLY A 310 -2.15 -5.42 -14.21
N ILE A 311 -2.14 -4.93 -15.45
CA ILE A 311 -2.02 -3.50 -15.73
C ILE A 311 -3.39 -2.93 -16.14
N ILE A 312 -3.88 -1.95 -15.39
CA ILE A 312 -5.11 -1.21 -15.64
C ILE A 312 -4.76 0.17 -16.16
N PHE A 313 -5.51 0.68 -17.13
CA PHE A 313 -5.31 2.03 -17.66
C PHE A 313 -6.34 2.98 -17.07
N ASP A 314 -5.90 4.05 -16.43
CA ASP A 314 -6.74 5.16 -15.98
C ASP A 314 -6.46 6.36 -16.90
N LEU A 315 -7.47 6.70 -17.72
CA LEU A 315 -7.26 7.41 -18.98
C LEU A 315 -6.68 8.80 -18.82
N ILE A 316 -7.14 9.55 -17.82
CA ILE A 316 -6.72 10.91 -17.47
C ILE A 316 -7.03 11.13 -15.98
N ASN A 317 -6.05 11.64 -15.22
CA ASN A 317 -6.27 12.16 -13.87
C ASN A 317 -7.13 13.42 -13.90
N GLU A 318 -8.24 13.43 -13.16
CA GLU A 318 -9.11 14.59 -12.98
C GLU A 318 -9.29 15.42 -14.25
N PRO A 319 -9.91 14.93 -15.33
CA PRO A 319 -10.07 15.69 -16.57
C PRO A 319 -10.56 17.12 -16.30
N HIS A 320 -9.76 18.13 -16.62
CA HIS A 320 -10.12 19.54 -16.47
C HIS A 320 -9.41 20.40 -17.51
N GLY A 321 -10.04 21.52 -17.85
CA GLY A 321 -9.41 22.56 -18.64
C GLY A 321 -8.32 23.31 -17.93
N LEU A 322 -7.65 24.19 -18.66
CA LEU A 322 -6.51 24.93 -18.14
C LEU A 322 -6.70 26.44 -18.19
N SER A 323 -7.73 26.92 -18.90
CA SER A 323 -8.22 28.28 -18.74
C SER A 323 -9.25 28.36 -17.61
N HIS A 324 -9.42 29.55 -17.03
CA HIS A 324 -10.44 29.77 -16.00
C HIS A 324 -11.85 29.38 -16.45
N GLU A 325 -12.15 29.52 -17.74
CA GLU A 325 -13.45 29.16 -18.34
C GLU A 325 -13.63 27.63 -18.47
N GLU A 326 -12.53 26.88 -18.63
CA GLU A 326 -12.56 25.43 -18.79
C GLU A 326 -12.25 24.67 -17.46
N MET A 327 -11.90 25.40 -16.41
CA MET A 327 -11.54 24.88 -15.08
C MET A 327 -12.75 24.76 -14.12
N ASP A 328 -13.96 25.13 -14.54
CA ASP A 328 -15.12 25.03 -13.65
C ASP A 328 -15.82 23.66 -13.76
N ASN A 329 -16.35 23.17 -12.64
CA ASN A 329 -17.23 22.00 -12.58
C ASN A 329 -18.46 22.13 -13.49
N PHE A 330 -18.79 23.34 -13.92
CA PHE A 330 -19.93 23.65 -14.78
C PHE A 330 -19.57 23.87 -16.25
N ASP A 331 -18.31 23.69 -16.66
CA ASP A 331 -17.94 23.90 -18.06
C ASP A 331 -18.47 22.78 -18.98
N GLU A 332 -19.57 23.10 -19.63
CA GLU A 332 -20.23 22.26 -20.62
C GLU A 332 -19.35 21.94 -21.85
N MET A 333 -18.37 22.80 -22.18
CA MET A 333 -17.47 22.53 -23.31
C MET A 333 -16.54 21.36 -22.99
N THR A 334 -15.83 21.42 -21.86
CA THR A 334 -14.91 20.35 -21.43
C THR A 334 -15.66 19.05 -21.18
N LYS A 335 -16.85 19.09 -20.55
CA LYS A 335 -17.72 17.91 -20.41
C LYS A 335 -18.06 17.26 -21.75
N ARG A 336 -18.52 18.06 -22.73
CA ARG A 336 -18.83 17.55 -24.08
C ARG A 336 -17.61 17.00 -24.81
N ALA A 337 -16.48 17.70 -24.73
CA ALA A 337 -15.23 17.26 -25.35
C ALA A 337 -14.77 15.92 -24.76
N TRP A 338 -14.82 15.79 -23.43
CA TRP A 338 -14.46 14.55 -22.74
C TRP A 338 -15.40 13.40 -23.10
N ASN A 339 -16.72 13.62 -23.05
CA ASN A 339 -17.76 12.68 -23.49
C ASN A 339 -17.60 12.21 -24.95
N SER A 340 -16.97 13.00 -25.81
CA SER A 340 -16.61 12.62 -27.18
C SER A 340 -15.31 11.83 -27.27
N LEU A 341 -14.33 12.15 -26.41
CA LEU A 341 -12.97 11.63 -26.47
C LEU A 341 -12.79 10.26 -25.80
N TYR A 342 -13.23 10.08 -24.55
CA TYR A 342 -12.94 8.83 -23.83
C TYR A 342 -13.54 7.57 -24.47
N PRO A 343 -14.72 7.59 -25.13
CA PRO A 343 -15.19 6.39 -25.83
C PRO A 343 -14.23 6.00 -26.97
N ARG A 344 -13.67 6.98 -27.68
CA ARG A 344 -12.67 6.74 -28.73
C ARG A 344 -11.36 6.18 -28.17
N LEU A 345 -10.95 6.62 -26.98
CA LEU A 345 -9.79 6.08 -26.26
C LEU A 345 -10.02 4.61 -25.87
N VAL A 346 -11.15 4.31 -25.24
CA VAL A 346 -11.56 2.93 -24.88
C VAL A 346 -11.55 2.05 -26.13
N ASP A 347 -12.16 2.51 -27.21
CA ASP A 347 -12.25 1.79 -28.48
C ASP A 347 -10.86 1.49 -29.07
N ALA A 348 -9.98 2.47 -29.10
CA ALA A 348 -8.63 2.32 -29.64
C ALA A 348 -7.80 1.32 -28.82
N ILE A 349 -7.87 1.38 -27.49
CA ILE A 349 -7.20 0.45 -26.57
C ILE A 349 -7.74 -0.97 -26.76
N GLN A 350 -9.06 -1.14 -26.65
CA GLN A 350 -9.70 -2.47 -26.67
C GLN A 350 -9.69 -3.12 -28.06
N THR A 351 -9.52 -2.35 -29.13
CA THR A 351 -9.29 -2.90 -30.49
C THR A 351 -8.00 -3.71 -30.55
N VAL A 352 -6.95 -3.31 -29.82
CA VAL A 352 -5.64 -3.97 -29.85
C VAL A 352 -5.41 -4.91 -28.66
N ASP A 353 -5.97 -4.57 -27.50
CA ASP A 353 -5.94 -5.37 -26.27
C ASP A 353 -7.35 -5.46 -25.66
N PRO A 354 -8.23 -6.34 -26.18
CA PRO A 354 -9.58 -6.54 -25.65
C PRO A 354 -9.60 -6.94 -24.17
N GLY A 355 -8.46 -7.44 -23.65
CA GLY A 355 -8.21 -7.83 -22.27
C GLY A 355 -8.04 -6.68 -21.29
N ARG A 356 -7.82 -5.46 -21.78
CA ARG A 356 -7.44 -4.32 -20.95
C ARG A 356 -8.62 -3.76 -20.16
N TRP A 357 -8.44 -3.66 -18.84
CA TRP A 357 -9.30 -2.82 -17.99
C TRP A 357 -8.95 -1.34 -18.19
N VAL A 358 -9.98 -0.52 -18.37
CA VAL A 358 -9.88 0.93 -18.58
C VAL A 358 -10.77 1.66 -17.57
N MET A 359 -10.23 2.67 -16.89
CA MET A 359 -10.95 3.56 -15.99
C MET A 359 -11.24 4.91 -16.65
N VAL A 360 -12.43 5.43 -16.41
CA VAL A 360 -12.87 6.75 -16.88
C VAL A 360 -13.23 7.63 -15.67
N SER A 361 -12.59 8.78 -15.56
CA SER A 361 -12.86 9.79 -14.52
C SER A 361 -13.84 10.84 -15.03
N PRO A 362 -14.76 11.40 -14.21
CA PRO A 362 -15.55 12.57 -14.56
C PRO A 362 -14.67 13.84 -14.53
N ILE A 363 -15.23 14.97 -14.95
CA ILE A 363 -14.52 16.25 -14.82
C ILE A 363 -14.12 16.48 -13.36
N TRP A 364 -12.88 16.90 -13.13
CA TRP A 364 -12.24 17.05 -11.80
C TRP A 364 -12.17 15.78 -10.94
N GLY A 365 -12.54 14.61 -11.48
CA GLY A 365 -12.74 13.43 -10.65
C GLY A 365 -13.87 13.59 -9.63
N ALA A 366 -14.70 14.62 -9.73
CA ALA A 366 -15.68 14.94 -8.69
C ALA A 366 -16.87 13.96 -8.72
N PRO A 367 -17.33 13.43 -7.57
CA PRO A 367 -18.41 12.45 -7.52
C PRO A 367 -19.72 12.98 -8.10
N GLN A 368 -20.04 14.27 -7.90
CA GLN A 368 -21.22 14.92 -8.47
C GLN A 368 -21.21 15.02 -10.00
N ASN A 369 -20.02 14.96 -10.64
CA ASN A 369 -19.90 15.05 -12.10
C ASN A 369 -19.98 13.67 -12.78
N LEU A 370 -20.11 12.57 -12.02
CA LEU A 370 -20.28 11.23 -12.60
C LEU A 370 -21.55 11.12 -13.45
N SER A 371 -22.63 11.80 -13.06
CA SER A 371 -23.90 11.83 -13.80
C SER A 371 -23.81 12.51 -15.17
N ASP A 372 -22.74 13.29 -15.42
CA ASP A 372 -22.51 13.93 -16.72
C ASP A 372 -21.84 13.00 -17.74
N LEU A 373 -21.35 11.83 -17.32
CA LEU A 373 -20.68 10.87 -18.19
C LEU A 373 -21.68 10.08 -19.04
N VAL A 374 -21.37 9.97 -20.33
CA VAL A 374 -22.01 8.98 -21.22
C VAL A 374 -21.43 7.59 -20.94
N VAL A 375 -22.23 6.70 -20.37
CA VAL A 375 -21.76 5.37 -19.98
C VAL A 375 -21.36 4.52 -21.19
N VAL A 376 -20.15 3.96 -21.15
CA VAL A 376 -19.59 3.11 -22.21
C VAL A 376 -20.01 1.67 -21.93
N GLN A 377 -20.93 1.16 -22.74
CA GLN A 377 -21.44 -0.21 -22.65
C GLN A 377 -20.46 -1.21 -23.29
N LYS A 378 -19.27 -1.32 -22.72
CA LYS A 378 -18.23 -2.29 -23.10
C LYS A 378 -17.73 -3.07 -21.90
N PRO A 379 -17.36 -4.36 -22.08
CA PRO A 379 -16.73 -5.11 -21.01
C PRO A 379 -15.42 -4.42 -20.60
N ARG A 380 -15.02 -4.63 -19.36
CA ARG A 380 -13.75 -4.14 -18.81
C ARG A 380 -13.59 -2.61 -18.82
N VAL A 381 -14.70 -1.87 -18.77
CA VAL A 381 -14.72 -0.44 -18.47
C VAL A 381 -15.20 -0.26 -17.04
N MET A 382 -14.48 0.55 -16.28
CA MET A 382 -14.88 0.99 -14.94
C MET A 382 -14.76 2.51 -14.84
N TYR A 383 -15.33 3.06 -13.77
CA TYR A 383 -15.33 4.49 -13.52
C TYR A 383 -14.53 4.80 -12.27
N THR A 384 -13.94 5.99 -12.21
CA THR A 384 -13.19 6.45 -11.04
C THR A 384 -13.64 7.85 -10.63
N PHE A 385 -13.54 8.18 -9.35
CA PHE A 385 -13.77 9.51 -8.79
C PHE A 385 -12.82 9.73 -7.60
N HIS A 386 -12.58 10.96 -7.20
CA HIS A 386 -11.74 11.33 -6.06
C HIS A 386 -12.60 11.90 -4.93
N PHE A 387 -12.16 11.71 -3.68
CA PHE A 387 -12.90 12.16 -2.51
C PHE A 387 -12.01 12.77 -1.44
N TYR A 388 -12.07 14.09 -1.32
CA TYR A 388 -11.34 14.88 -0.32
C TYR A 388 -12.27 15.72 0.56
N SER A 389 -13.59 15.51 0.50
CA SER A 389 -14.54 16.28 1.32
C SER A 389 -14.44 15.93 2.82
N PRO A 390 -14.49 16.92 3.73
CA PRO A 390 -14.45 18.36 3.46
C PRO A 390 -13.03 18.84 3.14
N HIS A 391 -12.86 19.62 2.07
CA HIS A 391 -11.53 20.10 1.67
C HIS A 391 -10.90 21.02 2.72
N PHE A 392 -11.69 21.80 3.47
CA PHE A 392 -11.16 22.57 4.61
C PHE A 392 -10.56 21.70 5.70
N PHE A 393 -10.96 20.43 5.82
CA PHE A 393 -10.34 19.50 6.76
C PHE A 393 -9.15 18.79 6.11
N THR A 394 -9.37 18.11 4.98
CA THR A 394 -8.37 17.22 4.35
C THR A 394 -7.19 17.98 3.75
N MET A 395 -7.39 19.25 3.39
CA MET A 395 -6.38 20.12 2.78
C MET A 395 -5.95 21.28 3.68
N GLN A 396 -6.32 21.29 4.97
CA GLN A 396 -5.91 22.38 5.88
C GLN A 396 -4.38 22.56 5.90
N GLY A 397 -3.90 23.78 6.08
CA GLY A 397 -2.48 24.12 6.01
C GLY A 397 -1.92 24.21 4.59
N GLN A 398 -2.56 23.62 3.58
CA GLN A 398 -2.18 23.82 2.18
C GLN A 398 -2.45 25.27 1.78
N ALA A 399 -1.45 25.95 1.25
CA ALA A 399 -1.48 27.40 0.98
C ALA A 399 -1.87 28.27 2.20
N GLY A 400 -1.78 27.73 3.43
CA GLY A 400 -2.06 28.44 4.67
C GLY A 400 -3.55 28.68 4.99
N SER A 401 -4.50 28.07 4.26
CA SER A 401 -5.93 28.28 4.50
C SER A 401 -6.77 26.99 4.34
N PRO A 402 -7.54 26.59 5.37
CA PRO A 402 -7.48 27.09 6.76
C PRO A 402 -6.11 26.78 7.39
N PRO A 403 -5.71 27.44 8.50
CA PRO A 403 -4.41 27.15 9.11
C PRO A 403 -4.28 25.68 9.56
N ALA A 404 -3.07 25.14 9.54
CA ALA A 404 -2.79 23.77 9.96
C ALA A 404 -3.29 23.49 11.39
N GLY A 405 -3.89 22.33 11.61
CA GLY A 405 -4.39 21.87 12.91
C GLY A 405 -5.64 22.60 13.44
N THR A 406 -6.31 23.43 12.63
CA THR A 406 -7.46 24.23 13.08
C THR A 406 -8.82 23.60 12.80
N VAL A 407 -8.88 22.61 11.91
CA VAL A 407 -10.13 21.93 11.55
C VAL A 407 -10.07 20.49 12.05
N GLU A 408 -11.04 20.10 12.86
CA GLU A 408 -11.20 18.75 13.39
C GLU A 408 -12.32 17.98 12.66
N TYR A 409 -12.28 16.66 12.77
CA TYR A 409 -13.34 15.75 12.31
C TYR A 409 -13.60 14.67 13.37
N PRO A 410 -14.87 14.34 13.70
CA PRO A 410 -16.09 15.05 13.30
C PRO A 410 -16.13 16.49 13.86
N GLY A 411 -16.77 17.43 13.14
CA GLY A 411 -16.75 18.83 13.55
C GLY A 411 -17.48 19.78 12.62
N VAL A 412 -17.59 21.05 13.02
CA VAL A 412 -18.16 22.11 12.16
C VAL A 412 -17.07 22.63 11.24
N THR A 413 -17.28 22.50 9.94
CA THR A 413 -16.41 23.08 8.90
C THR A 413 -17.21 23.26 7.60
N ARG A 414 -16.56 23.74 6.55
CA ARG A 414 -17.15 23.94 5.22
C ARG A 414 -16.49 23.04 4.19
N GLU A 415 -17.13 22.87 3.03
CA GLU A 415 -16.54 22.08 1.94
C GLU A 415 -15.34 22.82 1.36
N HIS A 416 -15.58 23.97 0.73
CA HIS A 416 -14.57 24.91 0.28
C HIS A 416 -14.87 26.33 0.77
N MET A 417 -14.17 27.32 0.21
CA MET A 417 -14.24 28.72 0.61
C MET A 417 -15.59 29.39 0.29
N TYR A 418 -16.38 28.83 -0.63
CA TYR A 418 -17.63 29.44 -1.12
C TYR A 418 -18.87 28.88 -0.43
N GLU A 419 -18.76 27.74 0.26
CA GLU A 419 -19.85 27.10 0.98
C GLU A 419 -19.94 27.56 2.43
N GLY A 420 -21.15 27.45 2.99
CA GLY A 420 -21.41 27.67 4.41
C GLY A 420 -20.84 26.55 5.29
N GLU A 421 -20.64 26.87 6.57
CA GLU A 421 -20.29 25.87 7.57
C GLU A 421 -21.46 24.93 7.84
N GLN A 422 -21.13 23.66 8.05
CA GLN A 422 -22.05 22.61 8.47
C GLN A 422 -21.31 21.61 9.37
N PHE A 423 -22.06 20.74 10.03
CA PHE A 423 -21.47 19.67 10.81
C PHE A 423 -21.07 18.50 9.88
N TRP A 424 -19.83 18.05 10.01
CA TRP A 424 -19.25 16.96 9.25
C TRP A 424 -19.04 15.75 10.14
N ASP A 425 -19.71 14.67 9.80
CA ASP A 425 -19.55 13.34 10.38
C ASP A 425 -19.74 12.27 9.28
N ARG A 426 -19.78 11.00 9.68
CA ARG A 426 -19.97 9.88 8.76
C ARG A 426 -21.23 10.03 7.88
N SER A 427 -22.31 10.58 8.41
CA SER A 427 -23.56 10.74 7.66
C SER A 427 -23.41 11.80 6.57
N THR A 428 -22.73 12.92 6.87
CA THR A 428 -22.40 13.95 5.89
C THR A 428 -21.44 13.42 4.82
N LEU A 429 -20.42 12.62 5.19
CA LEU A 429 -19.55 11.97 4.20
C LEU A 429 -20.34 11.05 3.26
N GLN A 430 -21.26 10.26 3.80
CA GLN A 430 -22.11 9.38 2.98
C GLN A 430 -23.03 10.18 2.04
N GLU A 431 -23.61 11.28 2.51
CA GLU A 431 -24.39 12.19 1.67
C GLU A 431 -23.56 12.70 0.47
N LYS A 432 -22.30 13.09 0.70
CA LYS A 432 -21.41 13.55 -0.38
C LYS A 432 -20.99 12.44 -1.35
N LEU A 433 -21.02 11.18 -0.92
CA LEU A 433 -20.80 10.03 -1.78
C LEU A 433 -22.06 9.56 -2.52
N GLN A 434 -23.24 10.10 -2.20
CA GLN A 434 -24.50 9.58 -2.73
C GLN A 434 -24.59 9.66 -4.25
N SER A 435 -24.07 10.73 -4.87
CA SER A 435 -24.04 10.85 -6.34
C SER A 435 -23.23 9.75 -7.00
N ALA A 436 -22.12 9.32 -6.38
CA ALA A 436 -21.30 8.22 -6.85
C ALA A 436 -22.00 6.87 -6.70
N ILE A 437 -22.66 6.66 -5.56
CA ILE A 437 -23.45 5.46 -5.27
C ILE A 437 -24.62 5.33 -6.27
N ASP A 438 -25.36 6.42 -6.46
CA ASP A 438 -26.49 6.48 -7.40
C ASP A 438 -26.04 6.21 -8.83
N PHE A 439 -24.92 6.81 -9.26
CA PHE A 439 -24.36 6.57 -10.58
C PHE A 439 -23.98 5.10 -10.79
N ARG A 440 -23.31 4.48 -9.81
CA ARG A 440 -22.96 3.06 -9.86
C ARG A 440 -24.21 2.20 -10.02
N ASP A 441 -25.21 2.42 -9.18
CA ASP A 441 -26.42 1.59 -9.13
C ASP A 441 -27.29 1.76 -10.38
N ALA A 442 -27.49 3.01 -10.83
CA ALA A 442 -28.27 3.31 -12.02
C ALA A 442 -27.68 2.71 -13.30
N ASN A 443 -26.35 2.55 -13.36
CA ASN A 443 -25.65 2.07 -14.55
C ASN A 443 -25.11 0.65 -14.43
N SER A 444 -25.19 0.02 -13.24
CA SER A 444 -24.62 -1.30 -12.94
C SER A 444 -23.15 -1.40 -13.33
N VAL A 445 -22.38 -0.35 -13.07
CA VAL A 445 -20.95 -0.25 -13.41
C VAL A 445 -20.09 -0.47 -12.17
N ARG A 446 -18.81 -0.81 -12.39
CA ARG A 446 -17.81 -0.81 -11.33
C ARG A 446 -17.29 0.61 -11.09
N LEU A 447 -17.19 1.01 -9.83
CA LEU A 447 -16.76 2.35 -9.43
C LEU A 447 -15.61 2.29 -8.42
N VAL A 448 -14.59 3.12 -8.65
CA VAL A 448 -13.37 3.25 -7.86
C VAL A 448 -13.31 4.66 -7.26
N CYS A 449 -13.14 4.78 -5.95
CA CYS A 449 -12.62 6.00 -5.33
C CYS A 449 -11.11 6.02 -5.57
N GLY A 450 -10.69 6.58 -6.70
CA GLY A 450 -9.33 6.51 -7.23
C GLY A 450 -8.30 7.34 -6.48
N GLU A 451 -8.76 8.28 -5.66
CA GLU A 451 -7.95 8.99 -4.67
C GLU A 451 -8.83 9.43 -3.50
N TYR A 452 -8.33 9.24 -2.27
CA TYR A 452 -8.89 9.84 -1.06
C TYR A 452 -7.80 9.93 0.01
N GLY A 453 -7.89 10.93 0.88
CA GLY A 453 -6.97 11.07 1.99
C GLY A 453 -7.11 12.40 2.72
N SER A 454 -6.23 12.61 3.70
CA SER A 454 -6.04 13.90 4.37
C SER A 454 -4.56 14.17 4.51
N ASN A 455 -4.17 15.42 4.34
CA ASN A 455 -2.81 15.84 4.60
C ASN A 455 -2.47 15.75 6.10
N SER A 456 -1.19 15.76 6.43
CA SER A 456 -0.62 15.58 7.76
C SER A 456 -0.70 16.84 8.63
N PHE A 457 -1.19 17.96 8.06
CA PHE A 457 -1.49 19.16 8.83
C PHE A 457 -2.80 19.06 9.61
N ALA A 458 -3.73 18.18 9.19
CA ALA A 458 -4.92 17.88 9.97
C ALA A 458 -4.57 17.11 11.25
N PRO A 459 -5.27 17.30 12.39
CA PRO A 459 -4.97 16.56 13.62
C PRO A 459 -5.04 15.04 13.44
N GLU A 460 -4.02 14.29 13.90
CA GLU A 460 -3.87 12.84 13.66
C GLU A 460 -5.15 12.04 14.02
N GLU A 461 -5.69 12.27 15.21
CA GLU A 461 -6.92 11.60 15.67
C GLU A 461 -8.12 11.90 14.78
N SER A 462 -8.26 13.15 14.31
CA SER A 462 -9.31 13.52 13.36
C SER A 462 -9.14 12.83 12.01
N ARG A 463 -7.91 12.73 11.49
CA ARG A 463 -7.61 12.01 10.24
C ARG A 463 -7.95 10.55 10.36
N ALA A 464 -7.55 9.92 11.46
CA ALA A 464 -7.86 8.52 11.77
C ALA A 464 -9.38 8.28 11.80
N ARG A 465 -10.15 9.15 12.45
CA ARG A 465 -11.62 9.02 12.46
C ARG A 465 -12.25 9.26 11.10
N TRP A 466 -11.82 10.27 10.35
CA TRP A 466 -12.31 10.55 9.00
C TRP A 466 -12.07 9.37 8.07
N LEU A 467 -10.85 8.81 8.11
CA LEU A 467 -10.49 7.64 7.32
C LEU A 467 -11.36 6.43 7.69
N GLN A 468 -11.52 6.15 8.99
CA GLN A 468 -12.32 5.01 9.45
C GLN A 468 -13.77 5.12 8.97
N ASP A 469 -14.37 6.31 9.03
CA ASP A 469 -15.73 6.56 8.58
C ASP A 469 -15.85 6.44 7.06
N LEU A 470 -14.94 7.06 6.30
CA LEU A 470 -14.93 6.99 4.84
C LEU A 470 -14.72 5.55 4.34
N LEU A 471 -13.68 4.86 4.81
CA LEU A 471 -13.45 3.44 4.48
C LEU A 471 -14.66 2.58 4.84
N GLY A 472 -15.28 2.85 5.99
CA GLY A 472 -16.50 2.17 6.40
C GLY A 472 -17.68 2.37 5.44
N ILE A 473 -17.76 3.52 4.75
CA ILE A 473 -18.76 3.78 3.71
C ILE A 473 -18.34 3.09 2.41
N LEU A 474 -17.10 3.25 1.96
CA LEU A 474 -16.60 2.66 0.72
C LEU A 474 -16.73 1.12 0.74
N GLU A 475 -16.42 0.47 1.85
CA GLU A 475 -16.62 -0.98 2.01
C GLU A 475 -18.09 -1.37 2.11
N LEU A 476 -18.91 -0.63 2.87
CA LEU A 476 -20.36 -0.89 2.99
C LEU A 476 -21.06 -0.86 1.63
N TYR A 477 -20.67 0.09 0.78
CA TYR A 477 -21.23 0.25 -0.54
C TYR A 477 -20.48 -0.52 -1.61
N GLU A 478 -19.45 -1.30 -1.29
CA GLU A 478 -18.67 -1.99 -2.32
C GLU A 478 -18.16 -1.00 -3.40
N LEU A 479 -17.52 0.10 -2.99
CA LEU A 479 -16.74 1.01 -3.86
C LEU A 479 -15.25 0.71 -3.75
N ASP A 480 -14.59 0.37 -4.86
CA ASP A 480 -13.15 0.12 -4.85
C ASP A 480 -12.44 1.39 -4.36
N HIS A 481 -11.24 1.29 -3.78
CA HIS A 481 -10.61 2.48 -3.21
C HIS A 481 -9.09 2.46 -3.28
N ILE A 482 -8.51 3.63 -3.56
CA ILE A 482 -7.08 3.87 -3.68
C ILE A 482 -6.71 5.07 -2.79
N TYR A 483 -5.93 4.83 -1.75
CA TYR A 483 -5.54 5.87 -0.82
C TYR A 483 -4.46 6.81 -1.38
N PHE A 484 -4.62 8.11 -1.18
CA PHE A 484 -3.66 9.17 -1.52
C PHE A 484 -3.04 9.77 -0.24
N GLN A 485 -1.76 9.58 0.06
CA GLN A 485 -0.72 8.81 -0.66
C GLN A 485 0.11 7.95 0.32
N TYR A 486 0.74 6.90 -0.20
CA TYR A 486 1.37 5.84 0.61
C TYR A 486 2.82 6.07 1.03
N GLU A 487 3.49 7.08 0.48
CA GLU A 487 4.89 7.32 0.80
C GLU A 487 5.13 7.96 2.16
N THR A 488 6.04 7.34 2.91
CA THR A 488 6.56 7.82 4.20
C THR A 488 7.99 8.35 4.10
N ASN A 489 8.53 8.57 2.90
CA ASN A 489 9.94 8.97 2.76
C ASN A 489 10.10 10.48 3.04
N PRO A 490 10.73 10.88 4.16
CA PRO A 490 10.88 12.29 4.53
C PRO A 490 11.95 13.02 3.70
N GLY A 491 12.59 12.34 2.73
CA GLY A 491 13.68 12.86 1.91
C GLY A 491 13.34 13.25 0.47
N LEU A 492 12.10 13.08 0.00
CA LEU A 492 11.69 13.54 -1.33
C LEU A 492 11.10 14.97 -1.22
N PRO A 493 11.63 15.98 -1.93
CA PRO A 493 11.16 17.36 -1.84
C PRO A 493 9.68 17.59 -2.24
N SER A 494 9.02 16.57 -2.80
CA SER A 494 7.64 16.59 -3.27
C SER A 494 6.67 15.72 -2.46
N SER A 495 7.10 14.99 -1.42
CA SER A 495 6.21 14.18 -0.56
C SER A 495 5.36 15.01 0.42
N GLY A 496 5.20 16.31 0.12
CA GLY A 496 4.71 17.34 1.03
C GLY A 496 3.45 16.94 1.76
N ASN A 497 3.54 16.78 3.07
CA ASN A 497 2.42 16.70 4.02
C ASN A 497 1.30 15.70 3.67
N TRP A 498 1.46 14.75 2.76
CA TRP A 498 0.49 13.68 2.54
C TRP A 498 1.24 12.39 2.84
N THR A 499 1.33 12.03 4.11
CA THR A 499 2.17 10.93 4.60
C THR A 499 1.37 10.04 5.55
N PHE A 500 1.64 8.74 5.52
CA PHE A 500 1.23 7.82 6.60
C PHE A 500 2.05 8.16 7.85
N GLU A 501 1.59 9.12 8.64
CA GLU A 501 2.19 9.42 9.95
C GLU A 501 1.32 8.83 11.06
N GLY A 502 1.92 7.95 11.86
CA GLY A 502 1.34 7.42 13.09
C GLY A 502 0.90 5.95 13.01
N THR A 503 1.04 5.26 14.15
CA THR A 503 0.62 3.85 14.32
C THR A 503 -0.90 3.68 14.26
N SER A 504 -1.66 4.73 14.57
CA SER A 504 -3.13 4.73 14.54
C SER A 504 -3.67 4.62 13.10
N PHE A 505 -3.10 5.39 12.17
CA PHE A 505 -3.53 5.43 10.79
C PHE A 505 -3.13 4.16 10.01
N GLU A 506 -1.88 3.72 10.16
CA GLU A 506 -1.40 2.43 9.64
C GLU A 506 -2.26 1.28 10.16
N SER A 507 -2.60 1.27 11.45
CA SER A 507 -3.48 0.23 12.01
C SER A 507 -4.89 0.23 11.39
N ILE A 508 -5.49 1.39 11.13
CA ILE A 508 -6.83 1.47 10.53
C ILE A 508 -6.80 0.94 9.10
N VAL A 509 -5.79 1.32 8.32
CA VAL A 509 -5.65 0.84 6.93
C VAL A 509 -5.34 -0.65 6.92
N THR A 510 -4.40 -1.13 7.73
CA THR A 510 -4.05 -2.55 7.83
C THR A 510 -5.22 -3.40 8.35
N ASP A 511 -5.94 -2.95 9.37
CA ASP A 511 -7.12 -3.64 9.90
C ASP A 511 -8.26 -3.68 8.88
N LYS A 512 -8.39 -2.65 8.02
CA LYS A 512 -9.44 -2.62 6.98
C LYS A 512 -9.06 -3.35 5.70
N PHE A 513 -7.79 -3.34 5.31
CA PHE A 513 -7.32 -4.08 4.15
C PHE A 513 -7.25 -5.58 4.44
N SER A 514 -6.99 -5.96 5.70
CA SER A 514 -6.97 -7.37 6.13
C SER A 514 -8.35 -8.02 6.21
N LEU A 515 -9.43 -7.22 6.20
CA LEU A 515 -10.80 -7.70 6.08
C LEU A 515 -11.10 -8.04 4.62
N ASN A 516 -11.04 -9.34 4.32
CA ASN A 516 -11.59 -10.08 3.17
C ASN A 516 -10.55 -10.72 2.24
N PHE A 517 -10.10 -11.91 2.65
CA PHE A 517 -9.59 -12.96 1.75
C PHE A 517 -10.56 -14.14 1.59
N SER A 518 -11.80 -14.01 2.07
CA SER A 518 -12.82 -15.02 1.93
C SER A 518 -14.18 -14.36 1.78
N ASP A 519 -14.64 -14.27 0.53
CA ASP A 519 -15.96 -14.76 0.11
C ASP A 519 -15.94 -15.01 -1.41
#